data_AF-A0A0F0IPG1-F1
#
_entry.id   AF-A0A0F0IPG1-F1
#
_cell.length_a   1.000
_cell.length_b   1.000
_cell.length_c   1.000
_cell.angle_alpha   90.00
_cell.angle_beta   90.00
_cell.angle_gamma   90.00
#
_symmetry.space_group_name_H-M   'P 1'
#
loop_
_entity.id
_entity.type
_entity.pdbx_description
1 polymer ?
#
loop_
_entity_poly.entity_id
_entity_poly.type
_entity_poly.pdbx_seq_one_letter_code
_entity_poly.pdbx_strand_id
1 'polypeptide(L)'
;MFAVNLLIITRISDKLNERAIVASTSNIWILPCLIALVALPESASTWTRYAISTVLLSYPYCHAILVGWNARISNTVRTRAVGAALYNMCVQAGNIIGSNIFREDDSPLYRRGNKILLAICSFNVVLFYAVKAYYVWRNKTRERKWESMSEEERSDYLLTTTDEGVKRLDFRFVH
;
A
#
# COMPACT_ATOMS: atom_id res chain seq x y z
N MET A 1 4.58 21.11 -2.10
CA MET A 1 4.27 20.13 -3.16
C MET A 1 3.65 18.84 -2.61
N PHE A 2 4.29 18.13 -1.68
CA PHE A 2 3.74 16.87 -1.12
C PHE A 2 2.40 17.04 -0.39
N ALA A 3 2.22 18.08 0.43
CA ALA A 3 0.98 18.28 1.20
C ALA A 3 -0.28 18.49 0.34
N VAL A 4 -0.16 19.23 -0.77
CA VAL A 4 -1.28 19.49 -1.70
C VAL A 4 -1.65 18.22 -2.46
N ASN A 5 -0.66 17.49 -2.99
CA ASN A 5 -0.87 16.19 -3.64
C ASN A 5 -1.54 15.19 -2.70
N LEU A 6 -1.10 15.17 -1.44
CA LEU A 6 -1.64 14.28 -0.41
C LEU A 6 -3.10 14.57 -0.10
N LEU A 7 -3.51 15.85 -0.02
CA LEU A 7 -4.91 16.23 0.18
C LEU A 7 -5.79 15.84 -1.00
N ILE A 8 -5.32 16.05 -2.24
CA ILE A 8 -6.05 15.70 -3.46
C ILE A 8 -6.24 14.19 -3.57
N ILE A 9 -5.16 13.42 -3.41
CA ILE A 9 -5.18 11.96 -3.51
C ILE A 9 -6.02 11.32 -2.40
N THR A 10 -5.97 11.87 -1.18
CA THR A 10 -6.81 11.39 -0.07
C THR A 10 -8.29 11.66 -0.35
N ARG A 11 -8.63 12.85 -0.85
CA ARG A 11 -10.01 13.20 -1.27
C ARG A 11 -10.52 12.32 -2.41
N ILE A 12 -9.67 11.97 -3.38
CA ILE A 12 -10.02 11.05 -4.47
C ILE A 12 -10.23 9.64 -3.94
N SER A 13 -9.36 9.13 -3.06
CA SER A 13 -9.52 7.81 -2.46
C SER A 13 -10.80 7.69 -1.63
N ASP A 14 -11.15 8.72 -0.86
CA ASP A 14 -12.40 8.73 -0.10
C ASP A 14 -13.63 8.86 -1.02
N LYS A 15 -13.55 9.63 -2.12
CA LYS A 15 -14.66 9.72 -3.11
C LYS A 15 -14.86 8.42 -3.90
N LEU A 16 -13.79 7.74 -4.27
CA LEU A 16 -13.84 6.48 -5.01
C LEU A 16 -14.07 5.27 -4.10
N ASN A 17 -13.95 5.46 -2.78
CA ASN A 17 -13.95 4.40 -1.77
C ASN A 17 -12.98 3.24 -2.11
N GLU A 18 -11.86 3.59 -2.75
CA GLU A 18 -10.87 2.67 -3.28
C GLU A 18 -9.48 3.09 -2.78
N ARG A 19 -8.86 2.25 -1.95
CA ARG A 19 -7.63 2.59 -1.21
C ARG A 19 -6.41 1.87 -1.73
N ALA A 20 -6.53 0.60 -2.04
CA ALA A 20 -5.45 -0.22 -2.57
C ALA A 20 -4.99 0.30 -3.94
N ILE A 21 -5.93 0.61 -4.84
CA ILE A 21 -5.61 1.11 -6.18
C ILE A 21 -4.99 2.51 -6.10
N VAL A 22 -5.56 3.41 -5.29
CA VAL A 22 -5.04 4.78 -5.18
C VAL A 22 -3.67 4.80 -4.49
N ALA A 23 -3.39 3.89 -3.55
CA ALA A 23 -2.06 3.74 -2.99
C ALA A 23 -1.05 3.16 -4.00
N SER A 24 -1.49 2.22 -4.86
CA SER A 24 -0.65 1.61 -5.89
C SER A 24 -0.18 2.60 -6.97
N THR A 25 -0.88 3.73 -7.16
CA THR A 25 -0.49 4.79 -8.13
C THR A 25 0.94 5.29 -7.91
N SER A 26 1.41 5.35 -6.66
CA SER A 26 2.80 5.68 -6.34
C SER A 26 3.79 4.69 -6.95
N ASN A 27 3.54 3.39 -6.83
CA ASN A 27 4.38 2.34 -7.40
C ASN A 27 4.29 2.33 -8.94
N ILE A 28 3.10 2.56 -9.51
CA ILE A 28 2.90 2.66 -10.96
C ILE A 28 3.69 3.84 -11.55
N TRP A 29 3.85 4.95 -10.81
CA TRP A 29 4.68 6.09 -11.23
C TRP A 29 6.19 5.76 -11.17
N ILE A 30 6.61 5.09 -10.10
CA ILE A 30 8.02 4.75 -9.85
C ILE A 30 8.51 3.68 -10.84
N LEU A 31 7.66 2.72 -11.21
CA LEU A 31 8.01 1.56 -12.03
C LEU A 31 8.67 1.92 -13.38
N PRO A 32 8.07 2.75 -14.27
CA PRO A 32 8.70 3.10 -15.55
C PRO A 32 10.01 3.87 -15.35
N CYS A 33 10.12 4.68 -14.28
CA CYS A 33 11.35 5.41 -13.98
C CYS A 33 12.49 4.47 -13.58
N LEU A 34 12.21 3.45 -12.75
CA LEU A 34 13.19 2.42 -12.39
C LEU A 34 13.58 1.55 -13.58
N ILE A 35 12.62 1.17 -14.43
CA ILE A 35 12.91 0.45 -15.69
C ILE A 35 13.85 1.27 -16.56
N ALA A 36 13.57 2.57 -16.72
CA ALA A 36 14.42 3.47 -17.48
C ALA A 36 15.84 3.56 -16.90
N LEU A 37 15.99 3.71 -15.57
CA LEU A 37 17.31 3.75 -14.91
C LEU A 37 18.11 2.46 -15.07
N VAL A 38 17.45 1.30 -15.04
CA VAL A 38 18.09 -0.01 -15.21
C VAL A 38 18.47 -0.26 -16.67
N ALA A 39 17.62 0.14 -17.62
CA ALA A 39 17.84 -0.04 -19.06
C ALA A 39 18.78 0.99 -19.68
N LEU A 40 19.09 2.08 -18.97
CA LEU A 40 19.88 3.19 -19.52
C LEU A 40 21.32 2.74 -19.85
N PRO A 41 21.81 2.97 -21.08
CA PRO A 41 23.18 2.65 -21.46
C PRO A 41 24.17 3.51 -20.67
N GLU A 42 25.40 3.05 -20.53
CA GLU A 42 26.44 3.76 -19.76
C GLU A 42 26.78 5.11 -20.38
N SER A 43 26.76 5.16 -21.72
CA SER A 43 26.99 6.36 -22.54
C SER A 43 25.90 7.44 -22.44
N ALA A 44 24.79 7.18 -21.74
CA ALA A 44 23.73 8.17 -21.58
C ALA A 44 24.22 9.38 -20.77
N SER A 45 23.77 10.57 -21.20
CA SER A 45 24.18 11.83 -20.57
C SER A 45 23.79 11.90 -19.09
N THR A 46 24.60 12.61 -18.30
CA THR A 46 24.31 12.89 -16.89
C THR A 46 22.97 13.62 -16.72
N TRP A 47 22.61 14.48 -17.67
CA TRP A 47 21.32 15.18 -17.69
C TRP A 47 20.13 14.24 -17.85
N THR A 48 20.25 13.22 -18.70
CA THR A 48 19.20 12.20 -18.85
C THR A 48 18.99 11.44 -17.54
N ARG A 49 20.07 11.03 -16.86
CA ARG A 49 19.99 10.36 -15.56
C ARG A 49 19.37 11.26 -14.50
N TYR A 50 19.79 12.52 -14.46
CA TYR A 50 19.27 13.52 -13.54
C TYR A 50 17.76 13.72 -13.74
N ALA A 51 17.32 13.93 -14.99
CA ALA A 51 15.91 14.11 -15.30
C ALA A 51 15.05 12.93 -14.87
N ILE A 52 15.48 11.69 -15.15
CA ILE A 52 14.74 10.48 -14.73
C ILE A 52 14.67 10.39 -13.20
N SER A 53 15.77 10.65 -12.49
CA SER A 53 15.79 10.65 -11.03
C SER A 53 14.92 11.76 -10.43
N THR A 54 14.84 12.93 -11.06
CA THR A 54 13.94 14.01 -10.64
C THR A 54 12.47 13.60 -10.79
N VAL A 55 12.10 12.95 -11.90
CA VAL A 55 10.74 12.45 -12.12
C VAL A 55 10.43 11.28 -11.17
N LEU A 56 11.40 10.41 -10.89
CA LEU A 56 11.26 9.35 -9.91
C LEU A 56 10.89 9.93 -8.52
N LEU A 57 11.59 10.99 -8.09
CA LEU A 57 11.40 11.63 -6.78
C LEU A 57 10.12 12.48 -6.68
N SER A 58 9.48 12.82 -7.80
CA SER A 58 8.23 13.59 -7.81
C SER A 58 6.96 12.74 -7.64
N TYR A 59 7.12 11.46 -7.29
CA TYR A 59 6.01 10.53 -7.11
C TYR A 59 5.00 11.02 -6.05
N PRO A 60 3.71 10.68 -6.21
CA PRO A 60 2.70 11.02 -5.23
C PRO A 60 2.88 10.24 -3.93
N TYR A 61 2.98 10.95 -2.81
CA TYR A 61 3.18 10.32 -1.50
C TYR A 61 1.86 9.76 -0.94
N CYS A 62 1.68 8.46 -1.00
CA CYS A 62 0.44 7.77 -0.60
C CYS A 62 0.42 7.29 0.87
N HIS A 63 1.47 7.57 1.65
CA HIS A 63 1.63 7.03 3.00
C HIS A 63 0.46 7.39 3.95
N ALA A 64 -0.13 8.58 3.81
CA ALA A 64 -1.27 8.97 4.64
C ALA A 64 -2.51 8.10 4.41
N ILE A 65 -2.74 7.65 3.15
CA ILE A 65 -3.82 6.70 2.84
C ILE A 65 -3.59 5.39 3.58
N LEU A 66 -2.36 4.86 3.58
CA LEU A 66 -2.04 3.59 4.21
C LEU A 66 -2.24 3.63 5.73
N VAL A 67 -1.79 4.70 6.39
CA VAL A 67 -2.00 4.89 7.83
C VAL A 67 -3.49 4.99 8.15
N GLY A 68 -4.24 5.80 7.39
CA GLY A 68 -5.68 5.93 7.56
C GLY A 68 -6.45 4.63 7.25
N TRP A 69 -5.96 3.84 6.31
CA TRP A 69 -6.54 2.54 5.96
C TRP A 69 -6.32 1.50 7.05
N ASN A 70 -5.11 1.42 7.59
CA ASN A 70 -4.77 0.57 8.74
C ASN A 70 -5.63 0.90 9.96
N ALA A 71 -5.80 2.20 10.26
CA ALA A 71 -6.66 2.65 11.34
C ALA A 71 -8.14 2.28 11.11
N ARG A 72 -8.64 2.36 9.87
CA ARG A 72 -10.03 2.00 9.53
C ARG A 72 -10.31 0.50 9.60
N ILE A 73 -9.36 -0.35 9.24
CA ILE A 73 -9.51 -1.80 9.37
C ILE A 73 -9.43 -2.24 10.84
N SER A 74 -8.70 -1.48 11.66
CA SER A 74 -8.54 -1.72 13.09
C SER A 74 -9.81 -1.32 13.86
N ASN A 75 -10.70 -2.29 14.08
CA ASN A 75 -12.06 -2.04 14.52
C ASN A 75 -12.14 -1.56 16.02
N THR A 76 -11.15 -1.88 16.86
CA THR A 76 -11.12 -1.48 18.29
C THR A 76 -9.97 -0.52 18.62
N VAL A 77 -10.10 0.31 19.66
CA VAL A 77 -9.03 1.24 20.11
C VAL A 77 -7.71 0.50 20.38
N ARG A 78 -7.78 -0.66 21.04
CA ARG A 78 -6.62 -1.53 21.30
C ARG A 78 -5.94 -1.96 20.00
N THR A 79 -6.71 -2.46 19.03
CA THR A 79 -6.16 -2.91 17.74
C THR A 79 -5.61 -1.77 16.90
N ARG A 80 -6.19 -0.56 16.98
CA ARG A 80 -5.67 0.64 16.30
C ARG A 80 -4.30 1.04 16.82
N ALA A 81 -4.12 1.05 18.14
CA ALA A 81 -2.84 1.40 18.76
C ALA A 81 -1.73 0.40 18.38
N VAL A 82 -2.02 -0.90 18.51
CA VAL A 82 -1.07 -1.96 18.13
C VAL A 82 -0.77 -1.93 16.63
N GLY A 83 -1.80 -1.76 15.79
CA GLY A 83 -1.66 -1.66 14.34
C GLY A 83 -0.82 -0.46 13.91
N ALA A 84 -0.97 0.70 14.55
CA ALA A 84 -0.16 1.88 14.27
C ALA A 84 1.30 1.68 14.67
N ALA A 85 1.57 1.06 15.82
CA ALA A 85 2.92 0.73 16.26
C ALA A 85 3.61 -0.26 15.30
N LEU A 86 2.92 -1.34 14.91
CA LEU A 86 3.43 -2.31 13.94
C LEU A 86 3.73 -1.66 12.59
N TYR A 87 2.81 -0.84 12.10
CA TYR A 87 3.01 -0.10 10.86
C TYR A 87 4.28 0.77 10.91
N ASN A 88 4.48 1.51 12.01
CA ASN A 88 5.66 2.35 12.17
C ASN A 88 6.96 1.52 12.24
N MET A 89 6.97 0.41 12.97
CA MET A 89 8.12 -0.50 13.00
C MET A 89 8.47 -1.04 11.61
N CYS A 90 7.47 -1.40 10.79
CA CYS A 90 7.69 -1.81 9.40
C CYS A 90 8.30 -0.69 8.54
N VAL A 91 7.84 0.55 8.69
CA VAL A 91 8.41 1.71 7.99
C VAL A 91 9.88 1.91 8.38
N GLN A 92 10.20 1.83 9.68
CA GLN A 92 11.57 1.99 10.15
C GLN A 92 12.49 0.85 9.71
N ALA A 93 12.01 -0.40 9.72
CA ALA A 93 12.75 -1.52 9.15
C ALA A 93 13.02 -1.30 7.65
N GLY A 94 12.03 -0.79 6.90
CA GLY A 94 12.19 -0.43 5.49
C GLY A 94 13.26 0.64 5.27
N ASN A 95 13.32 1.66 6.13
CA ASN A 95 14.36 2.70 6.06
C ASN A 95 15.77 2.13 6.29
N ILE A 96 15.93 1.20 7.24
CA ILE A 96 17.22 0.52 7.51
C ILE A 96 17.63 -0.34 6.31
N ILE A 97 16.69 -1.09 5.72
CA ILE A 97 16.98 -1.87 4.52
C ILE A 97 17.36 -0.94 3.37
N GLY A 98 16.61 0.15 3.18
CA GLY A 98 16.80 1.14 2.12
C GLY A 98 18.19 1.78 2.14
N SER A 99 18.71 2.12 3.32
CA SER A 99 20.05 2.69 3.47
C SER A 99 21.18 1.73 3.09
N ASN A 100 20.90 0.43 3.01
CA ASN A 100 21.87 -0.61 2.66
C ASN A 100 21.76 -1.10 1.20
N ILE A 101 20.80 -0.59 0.43
CA ILE A 101 20.60 -1.01 -0.98
C ILE A 101 21.74 -0.50 -1.88
N PHE A 102 22.14 0.75 -1.69
CA PHE A 102 23.20 1.39 -2.46
C PHE A 102 24.55 1.16 -1.77
N ARG A 103 25.49 0.56 -2.50
CA ARG A 103 26.81 0.20 -2.00
C ARG A 103 27.91 0.81 -2.87
N GLU A 104 29.05 1.11 -2.26
CA GLU A 104 30.19 1.76 -2.93
C GLU A 104 30.74 0.91 -4.10
N ASP A 105 30.66 -0.42 -4.01
CA ASP A 105 31.10 -1.35 -5.07
C ASP A 105 30.24 -1.30 -6.34
N ASP A 106 29.06 -0.70 -6.27
CA ASP A 106 28.12 -0.52 -7.39
C ASP A 106 28.18 0.91 -7.97
N SER A 107 29.05 1.77 -7.44
CA SER A 107 29.33 3.12 -7.95
C SER A 107 29.95 3.07 -9.36
N PRO A 108 29.70 4.04 -10.26
CA PRO A 108 28.87 5.24 -10.08
C PRO A 108 27.41 5.09 -10.56
N LEU A 109 27.08 3.98 -11.23
CA LEU A 109 25.79 3.81 -11.90
C LEU A 109 24.74 3.11 -11.02
N TYR A 110 25.16 2.47 -9.94
CA TYR A 110 24.31 1.80 -8.96
C TYR A 110 23.29 0.83 -9.60
N ARG A 111 23.73 0.04 -10.58
CA ARG A 111 22.85 -0.84 -11.37
C ARG A 111 22.25 -1.94 -10.52
N ARG A 112 23.01 -2.51 -9.58
CA ARG A 112 22.51 -3.52 -8.64
C ARG A 112 21.45 -2.91 -7.74
N GLY A 113 21.71 -1.73 -7.16
CA GLY A 113 20.75 -1.02 -6.32
C GLY A 113 19.43 -0.73 -7.05
N ASN A 114 19.52 -0.19 -8.28
CA ASN A 114 18.34 0.09 -9.11
C ASN A 114 17.54 -1.17 -9.49
N LYS A 115 18.21 -2.30 -9.74
CA LYS A 115 17.54 -3.60 -9.98
C LYS A 115 16.82 -4.12 -8.73
N ILE A 116 17.42 -3.97 -7.55
CA ILE A 116 16.78 -4.35 -6.28
C ILE A 116 15.52 -3.50 -6.06
N LEU A 117 15.61 -2.18 -6.25
CA LEU A 117 14.46 -1.29 -6.16
C LEU A 117 13.36 -1.66 -7.17
N LEU A 118 13.73 -2.00 -8.40
CA LEU A 118 12.78 -2.43 -9.43
C LEU A 118 12.05 -3.72 -9.01
N ALA A 119 12.77 -4.69 -8.44
CA ALA A 119 12.18 -5.93 -7.93
C ALA A 119 11.20 -5.66 -6.77
N ILE A 120 11.59 -4.82 -5.80
CA ILE A 120 10.73 -4.43 -4.67
C ILE A 120 9.49 -3.67 -5.16
N CYS A 121 9.66 -2.72 -6.10
CA CYS A 121 8.54 -1.97 -6.67
C CYS A 121 7.57 -2.89 -7.41
N SER A 122 8.08 -3.80 -8.24
CA SER A 122 7.26 -4.78 -8.98
C SER A 122 6.49 -5.70 -8.02
N PHE A 123 7.16 -6.19 -6.98
CA PHE A 123 6.52 -6.98 -5.93
C PHE A 123 5.41 -6.19 -5.23
N ASN A 124 5.66 -4.93 -4.88
CA ASN A 124 4.67 -4.07 -4.23
C ASN A 124 3.43 -3.86 -5.10
N VAL A 125 3.59 -3.63 -6.41
CA VAL A 125 2.44 -3.53 -7.33
C VAL A 125 1.57 -4.77 -7.22
N VAL A 126 2.15 -5.96 -7.36
CA VAL A 126 1.41 -7.23 -7.25
C VAL A 126 0.77 -7.38 -5.88
N LEU A 127 1.48 -7.03 -4.81
CA LEU A 127 0.98 -7.11 -3.44
C LEU A 127 -0.27 -6.24 -3.23
N PHE A 128 -0.30 -5.01 -3.75
CA PHE A 128 -1.46 -4.13 -3.64
C PHE A 128 -2.71 -4.75 -4.28
N TYR A 129 -2.57 -5.30 -5.49
CA TYR A 129 -3.69 -5.98 -6.16
C TYR A 129 -4.10 -7.26 -5.42
N ALA A 130 -3.14 -8.03 -4.89
CA ALA A 130 -3.42 -9.22 -4.10
C ALA A 130 -4.19 -8.89 -2.81
N VAL A 131 -3.81 -7.81 -2.10
CA VAL A 131 -4.53 -7.33 -0.91
C VAL A 131 -5.96 -6.93 -1.26
N LYS A 132 -6.17 -6.20 -2.35
CA LYS A 132 -7.51 -5.86 -2.82
C LYS A 132 -8.33 -7.12 -3.11
N ALA A 133 -7.78 -8.05 -3.90
CA ALA A 133 -8.47 -9.30 -4.24
C ALA A 133 -8.84 -10.10 -2.99
N TYR A 134 -7.93 -10.17 -2.01
CA TYR A 134 -8.17 -10.82 -0.73
C TYR A 134 -9.33 -10.18 0.05
N TYR A 135 -9.37 -8.84 0.17
CA TYR A 135 -10.44 -8.16 0.87
C TYR A 135 -11.80 -8.28 0.16
N VAL A 136 -11.83 -8.16 -1.16
CA VAL A 136 -13.05 -8.42 -1.95
C VAL A 136 -13.55 -9.84 -1.74
N TRP A 137 -12.67 -10.83 -1.79
CA TRP A 137 -13.02 -12.23 -1.58
C TRP A 137 -13.54 -12.49 -0.16
N ARG A 138 -12.89 -11.93 0.87
CA ARG A 138 -13.34 -12.06 2.27
C ARG A 138 -14.69 -11.40 2.50
N ASN A 139 -14.93 -10.23 1.91
CA ASN A 139 -16.24 -9.56 1.98
C ASN A 139 -17.33 -10.41 1.33
N LYS A 140 -17.11 -10.89 0.09
CA LYS A 140 -18.07 -11.77 -0.61
C LYS A 140 -18.35 -13.07 0.15
N THR A 141 -17.33 -13.65 0.78
CA THR A 141 -17.50 -14.88 1.58
C THR A 141 -18.38 -14.64 2.81
N ARG A 142 -18.21 -13.47 3.46
CA ARG A 142 -19.03 -13.07 4.61
C ARG A 142 -20.45 -12.70 4.21
N GLU A 143 -20.58 -11.98 3.10
CA GLU A 143 -21.88 -11.61 2.52
C GLU A 143 -22.70 -12.83 2.19
N ARG A 144 -22.13 -13.84 1.50
CA ARG A 144 -22.83 -15.10 1.22
C ARG A 144 -23.33 -15.81 2.48
N LYS A 145 -22.52 -15.84 3.53
CA LYS A 145 -22.92 -16.43 4.83
C LYS A 145 -24.04 -15.63 5.49
N TRP A 146 -23.93 -14.31 5.46
CA TRP A 146 -24.93 -13.41 6.01
C TRP A 146 -26.27 -13.51 5.25
N GLU A 147 -26.20 -13.58 3.93
CA GLU A 147 -27.35 -13.73 3.03
C GLU A 147 -28.05 -15.08 3.20
N SER A 148 -27.30 -16.15 3.49
CA SER A 148 -27.89 -17.47 3.79
C SER A 148 -28.58 -17.56 5.16
N MET A 149 -28.37 -16.59 6.05
CA MET A 149 -29.04 -16.55 7.36
C MET A 149 -30.42 -15.92 7.25
N SER A 150 -31.40 -16.47 7.97
CA SER A 150 -32.73 -15.89 8.14
C SER A 150 -32.67 -14.58 8.95
N GLU A 151 -33.74 -13.78 8.93
CA GLU A 151 -33.79 -12.54 9.73
C GLU A 151 -33.68 -12.82 11.24
N GLU A 152 -34.29 -13.91 11.72
CA GLU A 152 -34.17 -14.35 13.12
C GLU A 152 -32.73 -14.75 13.46
N GLU A 153 -32.05 -15.52 12.59
CA GLU A 153 -30.66 -15.91 12.80
C GLU A 153 -29.70 -14.72 12.80
N ARG A 154 -29.96 -13.71 11.95
CA ARG A 154 -29.17 -12.46 11.95
C ARG A 154 -29.38 -11.67 13.23
N SER A 155 -30.62 -11.57 13.70
CA SER A 155 -30.95 -10.89 14.95
C SER A 155 -30.31 -11.60 16.14
N ASP A 156 -30.42 -12.92 16.20
CA ASP A 156 -29.80 -13.75 17.24
C ASP A 156 -28.27 -13.57 17.23
N TYR A 157 -27.63 -13.65 16.07
CA TYR A 157 -26.18 -13.42 15.96
C TYR A 157 -25.77 -12.04 16.47
N LEU A 158 -26.51 -10.98 16.14
CA LEU A 158 -26.18 -9.63 16.60
C LEU A 158 -26.30 -9.47 18.13
N LEU A 159 -27.21 -10.22 18.76
CA LEU A 159 -27.47 -10.17 20.19
C LEU A 159 -26.55 -11.09 21.01
N THR A 160 -26.15 -12.24 20.45
CA THR A 160 -25.45 -13.30 21.19
C THR A 160 -23.98 -13.48 20.83
N THR A 161 -23.52 -12.89 19.72
CA THR A 161 -22.15 -13.14 19.25
C THR A 161 -21.07 -12.63 20.21
N THR A 162 -20.06 -13.46 20.42
CA THR A 162 -18.81 -13.09 21.10
C THR A 162 -17.74 -12.59 20.14
N ASP A 163 -18.05 -12.52 18.83
CA ASP A 163 -17.10 -12.05 17.83
C ASP A 163 -16.85 -10.55 17.99
N GLU A 164 -15.58 -10.17 18.13
CA GLU A 164 -15.18 -8.77 18.21
C GLU A 164 -14.46 -8.30 16.93
N GLY A 165 -14.76 -7.06 16.56
CA GLY A 165 -14.01 -6.31 15.58
C GLY A 165 -14.01 -6.96 14.20
N VAL A 166 -12.83 -7.33 13.72
CA VAL A 166 -12.63 -7.88 12.37
C VAL A 166 -13.22 -9.30 12.23
N LYS A 167 -13.48 -9.99 13.35
CA LYS A 167 -14.03 -11.36 13.35
C LYS A 167 -15.52 -11.42 13.03
N ARG A 168 -16.26 -10.33 13.31
CA ARG A 168 -17.70 -10.29 13.09
C ARG A 168 -18.09 -10.53 11.63
N LEU A 169 -19.24 -11.17 11.43
CA LEU A 169 -19.83 -11.46 10.12
C LEU A 169 -20.35 -10.20 9.42
N ASP A 170 -20.78 -9.18 10.16
CA ASP A 170 -21.24 -7.88 9.63
C ASP A 170 -20.06 -6.95 9.25
N PHE A 171 -18.84 -7.22 9.72
CA PHE A 171 -17.68 -6.42 9.36
C PHE A 171 -17.33 -6.57 7.88
N ARG A 172 -17.08 -5.43 7.22
CA ARG A 172 -16.60 -5.35 5.84
C ARG A 172 -15.23 -4.68 5.80
N PHE A 173 -14.28 -5.37 5.19
CA PHE A 173 -12.98 -4.77 4.90
C PHE A 173 -13.15 -3.68 3.86
N VAL A 174 -12.61 -2.50 4.12
CA VAL A 174 -12.49 -1.51 3.05
C VAL A 174 -11.24 -1.82 2.25
N HIS A 175 -11.28 -1.64 0.94
CA HIS A 175 -10.21 -1.99 0.02
C HIS A 175 -9.89 -0.87 -0.97
#